data_AF-A0A644XHH0-F1
#
_entry.id   AF-A0A644XHH0-F1
#
_cell.length_a   1.000
_cell.length_b   1.000
_cell.length_c   1.000
_cell.angle_alpha   90.00
_cell.angle_beta   90.00
_cell.angle_gamma   90.00
#
_symmetry.space_group_name_H-M   'P 1'
#
loop_
_entity.id
_entity.type
_entity.pdbx_description
1 polymer ?
#
loop_
_entity_poly.entity_id
_entity_poly.type
_entity_poly.pdbx_seq_one_letter_code
_entity_poly.pdbx_strand_id
1 'polypeptide(L)'
;MKTLDFIRLDAESSKKTVEALQQLLADYQVFYTNLRGLHWHVKGKNFFVLHEQFENLYNNAAEKVDEIAERILMLDGVPAHNFSEYLKVSQVKESGYVTDGDTGLKHVLETYGHFIASERAILELASEAGDESTVAMMSDYIKEQEKMVWMLVAYNSK
;
A
#
# COMPACT_ATOMS: atom_id res chain seq x y z
N MET A 1 -17.36 -18.60 17.31
CA MET A 1 -16.86 -17.42 18.05
C MET A 1 -16.30 -16.48 17.02
N LYS A 2 -16.63 -15.19 17.08
CA LYS A 2 -16.12 -14.17 16.15
C LYS A 2 -15.12 -13.28 16.89
N THR A 3 -14.04 -12.86 16.24
CA THR A 3 -13.05 -11.94 16.82
C THR A 3 -13.73 -10.62 17.21
N LEU A 4 -14.62 -10.12 16.35
CA LEU A 4 -15.37 -8.88 16.56
C LEU A 4 -16.15 -8.86 17.90
N ASP A 5 -16.68 -9.99 18.35
CA ASP A 5 -17.43 -10.10 19.61
C ASP A 5 -16.57 -9.70 20.84
N PHE A 6 -15.26 -9.95 20.76
CA PHE A 6 -14.30 -9.72 21.85
C PHE A 6 -13.62 -8.36 21.75
N ILE A 7 -13.38 -7.86 20.54
CA ILE A 7 -12.83 -6.52 20.30
C ILE A 7 -13.90 -5.43 20.24
N ARG A 8 -15.19 -5.80 20.38
CA ARG A 8 -16.34 -4.91 20.53
C ARG A 8 -16.62 -4.02 19.32
N LEU A 9 -16.37 -4.52 18.12
CA LEU A 9 -16.68 -3.84 16.86
C LEU A 9 -17.95 -4.40 16.23
N ASP A 10 -18.73 -3.53 15.57
CA ASP A 10 -19.92 -3.93 14.82
C ASP A 10 -19.53 -4.61 13.50
N ALA A 11 -20.24 -5.70 13.16
CA ALA A 11 -19.92 -6.51 11.99
C ALA A 11 -20.22 -5.81 10.66
N GLU A 12 -21.28 -5.01 10.58
CA GLU A 12 -21.66 -4.33 9.34
C GLU A 12 -20.74 -3.14 9.06
N SER A 13 -20.39 -2.38 10.10
CA SER A 13 -19.40 -1.30 9.99
C SER A 13 -18.00 -1.87 9.66
N SER A 14 -17.57 -2.94 10.33
CA SER A 14 -16.27 -3.58 10.08
C SER A 14 -16.17 -4.14 8.66
N LYS A 15 -17.28 -4.63 8.10
CA LYS A 15 -17.31 -5.15 6.72
C LYS A 15 -16.92 -4.08 5.68
N LYS A 16 -17.36 -2.84 5.85
CA LYS A 16 -16.97 -1.73 4.95
C LYS A 16 -15.47 -1.45 5.01
N THR A 17 -14.90 -1.45 6.23
CA THR A 17 -13.45 -1.31 6.43
C THR A 17 -12.71 -2.47 5.77
N VAL A 18 -13.19 -3.71 5.92
CA VAL A 18 -12.61 -4.89 5.27
C VAL A 18 -12.64 -4.78 3.75
N GLU A 19 -13.75 -4.35 3.15
CA GLU A 19 -13.86 -4.16 1.69
C GLU A 19 -12.84 -3.14 1.17
N ALA A 20 -12.64 -2.03 1.90
CA ALA A 20 -11.67 -1.02 1.53
C ALA A 20 -10.21 -1.50 1.74
N LEU A 21 -9.94 -2.26 2.80
CA LEU A 21 -8.64 -2.89 3.03
C LEU A 21 -8.31 -3.95 1.97
N GLN A 22 -9.29 -4.69 1.46
CA GLN A 22 -9.09 -5.68 0.38
C GLN A 22 -8.63 -5.02 -0.92
N GLN A 23 -9.21 -3.86 -1.25
CA GLN A 23 -8.76 -3.03 -2.37
C GLN A 23 -7.32 -2.56 -2.14
N LEU A 24 -7.02 -2.03 -0.95
CA LEU A 24 -5.68 -1.57 -0.60
C LEU A 24 -4.64 -2.70 -0.66
N LEU A 25 -4.98 -3.90 -0.18
CA LEU A 25 -4.14 -5.09 -0.24
C LEU A 25 -3.78 -5.46 -1.70
N ALA A 26 -4.76 -5.44 -2.59
CA ALA A 26 -4.54 -5.71 -4.01
C ALA A 26 -3.60 -4.67 -4.64
N ASP A 27 -3.81 -3.38 -4.31
CA ASP A 27 -2.98 -2.29 -4.81
C ASP A 27 -1.52 -2.42 -4.34
N TYR A 28 -1.30 -2.74 -3.06
CA TYR A 28 0.04 -2.97 -2.51
C TYR A 28 0.74 -4.17 -3.13
N GLN A 29 0.03 -5.26 -3.44
CA GLN A 29 0.61 -6.43 -4.09
C GLN A 29 1.12 -6.14 -5.51
N VAL A 30 0.36 -5.37 -6.29
CA VAL A 30 0.81 -4.92 -7.61
C VAL A 30 1.99 -3.95 -7.47
N PHE A 31 1.91 -3.01 -6.52
CA PHE A 31 2.99 -2.06 -6.26
C PHE A 31 4.31 -2.73 -5.83
N TYR A 32 4.24 -3.71 -4.93
CA TYR A 32 5.38 -4.53 -4.53
C TYR A 32 6.07 -5.19 -5.74
N THR A 33 5.27 -5.76 -6.63
CA THR A 33 5.78 -6.40 -7.85
C THR A 33 6.41 -5.37 -8.80
N ASN A 34 5.77 -4.21 -8.97
CA ASN A 34 6.31 -3.10 -9.77
C ASN A 34 7.66 -2.62 -9.22
N LEU A 35 7.80 -2.44 -7.91
CA LEU A 35 9.04 -2.01 -7.27
C LEU A 35 10.20 -3.00 -7.50
N ARG A 36 9.94 -4.31 -7.45
CA ARG A 36 10.94 -5.31 -7.87
C ARG A 36 11.34 -5.14 -9.33
N GLY A 37 10.36 -4.91 -10.21
CA GLY A 37 10.61 -4.59 -11.61
C GLY A 37 11.49 -3.37 -11.79
N LEU A 38 11.27 -2.29 -11.02
CA LEU A 38 12.11 -1.09 -11.03
C LEU A 38 13.52 -1.38 -10.50
N HIS A 39 13.63 -2.08 -9.38
CA HIS A 39 14.90 -2.47 -8.76
C HIS A 39 15.78 -3.29 -9.73
N TRP A 40 15.21 -4.28 -10.43
CA TRP A 40 15.97 -5.12 -11.37
C TRP A 40 16.41 -4.39 -12.64
N HIS A 41 15.62 -3.44 -13.11
CA HIS A 41 15.78 -2.91 -14.47
C HIS A 41 16.31 -1.48 -14.54
N VAL A 42 16.37 -0.74 -13.42
CA VAL A 42 16.88 0.62 -13.40
C VAL A 42 18.31 0.70 -13.97
N LYS A 43 18.59 1.75 -14.75
CA LYS A 43 19.88 2.04 -15.37
C LYS A 43 20.21 3.53 -15.24
N GLY A 44 21.45 3.89 -15.55
CA GLY A 44 21.91 5.27 -15.64
C GLY A 44 22.76 5.72 -14.45
N LYS A 45 23.05 7.03 -14.39
CA LYS A 45 24.01 7.62 -13.43
C LYS A 45 23.59 7.44 -11.97
N ASN A 46 22.30 7.30 -11.74
CA ASN A 46 21.68 7.16 -10.42
C ASN A 46 21.47 5.69 -10.02
N PHE A 47 22.00 4.73 -10.80
CA PHE A 47 21.75 3.29 -10.63
C PHE A 47 21.90 2.83 -9.17
N PHE A 48 23.05 3.06 -8.54
CA PHE A 48 23.30 2.54 -7.19
C PHE A 48 22.32 3.10 -6.15
N VAL A 49 21.95 4.38 -6.26
CA VAL A 49 21.02 5.03 -5.33
C VAL A 49 19.60 4.51 -5.53
N LEU A 50 19.12 4.47 -6.78
CA LEU A 50 17.76 4.05 -7.07
C LEU A 50 17.55 2.54 -6.92
N HIS A 51 18.56 1.73 -7.25
CA HIS A 51 18.52 0.29 -7.07
C HIS A 51 18.30 -0.08 -5.59
N GLU A 52 19.12 0.48 -4.69
CA GLU A 52 18.96 0.29 -3.24
C GLU A 52 17.65 0.88 -2.74
N GLN A 53 17.26 2.08 -3.22
CA GLN A 53 16.03 2.70 -2.78
C GLN A 53 14.79 1.90 -3.18
N PHE A 54 14.70 1.36 -4.39
CA PHE A 54 13.57 0.52 -4.80
C PHE A 54 13.52 -0.79 -4.00
N GLU A 55 14.65 -1.29 -3.50
CA GLU A 55 14.69 -2.42 -2.57
C GLU A 55 14.11 -2.08 -1.20
N ASN A 56 14.52 -0.96 -0.61
CA ASN A 56 13.94 -0.48 0.64
C ASN A 56 12.41 -0.31 0.51
N LEU A 57 11.95 0.24 -0.61
CA LEU A 57 10.54 0.42 -0.88
C LEU A 57 9.79 -0.92 -1.02
N TYR A 58 10.34 -1.92 -1.73
CA TYR A 58 9.61 -3.19 -1.87
C TYR A 58 9.59 -3.99 -0.57
N ASN A 59 10.62 -3.87 0.27
CA ASN A 59 10.63 -4.55 1.57
C ASN A 59 9.54 -3.96 2.48
N ASN A 60 9.46 -2.63 2.52
CA ASN A 60 8.40 -1.93 3.23
C ASN A 60 6.99 -2.24 2.66
N ALA A 61 6.84 -2.32 1.34
CA ALA A 61 5.58 -2.74 0.74
C ALA A 61 5.19 -4.18 1.12
N ALA A 62 6.17 -5.09 1.23
CA ALA A 62 5.93 -6.47 1.65
C ALA A 62 5.46 -6.56 3.11
N GLU A 63 6.02 -5.76 4.01
CA GLU A 63 5.54 -5.65 5.40
C GLU A 63 4.08 -5.16 5.43
N LYS A 64 3.78 -4.09 4.69
CA LYS A 64 2.42 -3.53 4.63
C LYS A 64 1.39 -4.51 4.05
N VAL A 65 1.78 -5.32 3.08
CA VAL A 65 0.93 -6.39 2.53
C VAL A 65 0.49 -7.35 3.64
N ASP A 66 1.43 -7.79 4.48
CA ASP A 66 1.16 -8.72 5.57
C ASP A 66 0.28 -8.07 6.63
N GLU A 67 0.65 -6.87 7.09
CA GLU A 67 -0.12 -6.12 8.10
C GLU A 67 -1.57 -5.87 7.64
N ILE A 68 -1.80 -5.51 6.38
CA ILE A 68 -3.16 -5.31 5.84
C ILE A 68 -3.93 -6.63 5.81
N ALA A 69 -3.30 -7.71 5.34
CA ALA A 69 -3.94 -9.02 5.26
C ALA A 69 -4.31 -9.55 6.66
N GLU A 70 -3.42 -9.41 7.63
CA GLU A 70 -3.69 -9.76 9.02
C GLU A 70 -4.76 -8.85 9.64
N ARG A 71 -4.77 -7.55 9.32
CA ARG A 71 -5.84 -6.65 9.78
C ARG A 71 -7.21 -7.08 9.25
N ILE A 72 -7.29 -7.51 7.99
CA ILE A 72 -8.52 -8.08 7.43
C ILE A 72 -8.96 -9.32 8.23
N LEU A 73 -8.04 -10.22 8.59
CA LEU A 73 -8.33 -11.40 9.41
C LEU A 73 -8.82 -11.01 10.82
N MET A 74 -8.21 -10.00 11.45
CA MET A 74 -8.63 -9.49 12.77
C MET A 74 -10.05 -8.94 12.77
N LEU A 75 -10.53 -8.47 11.60
CA LEU A 75 -11.90 -8.01 11.38
C LEU A 75 -12.85 -9.13 10.91
N ASP A 76 -12.45 -10.41 11.11
CA ASP A 76 -13.15 -11.62 10.65
C ASP A 76 -13.38 -11.69 9.11
N GLY A 77 -12.62 -10.90 8.34
CA GLY A 77 -12.57 -10.96 6.88
C GLY A 77 -11.65 -12.08 6.37
N VAL A 78 -11.67 -12.30 5.05
CA VAL A 78 -10.80 -13.28 4.38
C VAL A 78 -9.97 -12.55 3.32
N PRO A 79 -8.67 -12.33 3.54
CA PRO A 79 -7.86 -11.59 2.59
C PRO A 79 -7.73 -12.38 1.28
N ALA A 80 -7.82 -11.68 0.14
CA ALA A 80 -7.40 -12.26 -1.11
C ALA A 80 -5.90 -12.60 -1.03
N HIS A 81 -5.46 -13.61 -1.79
CA HIS A 81 -4.06 -14.07 -1.79
C HIS A 81 -3.55 -14.44 -3.18
N ASN A 82 -4.43 -14.43 -4.19
CA ASN A 82 -4.10 -14.86 -5.54
C ASN A 82 -4.10 -13.66 -6.50
N PHE A 83 -3.21 -13.69 -7.48
CA PHE A 83 -3.04 -12.61 -8.45
C PHE A 83 -4.30 -12.37 -9.28
N SER A 84 -5.06 -13.41 -9.62
CA SER A 84 -6.28 -13.27 -10.41
C SER A 84 -7.34 -12.39 -9.73
N GLU A 85 -7.47 -12.45 -8.40
CA GLU A 85 -8.36 -11.56 -7.66
C GLU A 85 -7.77 -10.16 -7.54
N TYR A 86 -6.48 -10.04 -7.20
CA TYR A 86 -5.83 -8.74 -7.08
C TYR A 86 -5.93 -7.92 -8.38
N LEU A 87 -5.67 -8.54 -9.54
CA LEU A 87 -5.70 -7.85 -10.83
C LEU A 87 -7.11 -7.38 -11.25
N LYS A 88 -8.18 -7.96 -10.70
CA LYS A 88 -9.55 -7.51 -10.98
C LYS A 88 -9.87 -6.18 -10.30
N VAL A 89 -9.37 -5.99 -9.08
CA VAL A 89 -9.77 -4.86 -8.22
C VAL A 89 -8.69 -3.78 -8.17
N SER A 90 -7.41 -4.13 -8.30
CA SER A 90 -6.29 -3.19 -8.19
C SER A 90 -6.44 -1.98 -9.13
N GLN A 91 -6.40 -0.79 -8.53
CA GLN A 91 -6.26 0.49 -9.21
C GLN A 91 -4.81 0.75 -9.62
N VAL A 92 -3.84 0.21 -8.89
CA VAL A 92 -2.44 0.20 -9.33
C VAL A 92 -2.28 -0.77 -10.50
N LYS A 93 -1.63 -0.33 -11.57
CA LYS A 93 -1.39 -1.13 -12.78
C LYS A 93 0.05 -1.62 -12.83
N GLU A 94 0.25 -2.75 -13.50
CA GLU A 94 1.59 -3.31 -13.73
C GLU A 94 2.44 -2.33 -14.55
N SER A 95 3.67 -2.06 -14.13
CA SER A 95 4.52 -1.02 -14.73
C SER A 95 5.20 -1.43 -16.05
N GLY A 96 5.18 -2.72 -16.40
CA GLY A 96 5.93 -3.26 -17.55
C GLY A 96 7.45 -3.13 -17.39
N TYR A 97 8.17 -3.02 -18.51
CA TYR A 97 9.64 -2.92 -18.52
C TYR A 97 10.11 -1.46 -18.46
N VAL A 98 10.54 -1.01 -17.28
CA VAL A 98 11.01 0.35 -17.02
C VAL A 98 12.49 0.34 -16.64
N THR A 99 13.31 1.12 -17.35
CA THR A 99 14.76 1.22 -17.07
C THR A 99 15.22 2.62 -16.69
N ASP A 100 14.41 3.63 -17.02
CA ASP A 100 14.68 5.03 -16.72
C ASP A 100 14.29 5.36 -15.27
N GLY A 101 15.25 5.92 -14.52
CA GLY A 101 15.07 6.22 -13.10
C GLY A 101 13.98 7.26 -12.82
N ASP A 102 13.90 8.31 -13.64
CA ASP A 102 12.92 9.38 -13.48
C ASP A 102 11.49 8.86 -13.74
N THR A 103 11.33 7.99 -14.73
CA THR A 103 10.07 7.27 -15.00
C THR A 103 9.69 6.36 -13.83
N GLY A 104 10.65 5.60 -13.29
CA GLY A 104 10.42 4.75 -12.11
C GLY A 104 9.99 5.55 -10.88
N LEU A 105 10.66 6.67 -10.60
CA LEU A 105 10.29 7.59 -9.52
C LEU A 105 8.89 8.17 -9.71
N LYS A 106 8.54 8.55 -10.93
CA LYS A 106 7.20 9.05 -11.24
C LYS A 106 6.13 8.00 -10.92
N HIS A 107 6.32 6.74 -11.31
CA HIS A 107 5.38 5.66 -10.98
C HIS A 107 5.21 5.49 -9.46
N VAL A 108 6.31 5.56 -8.70
CA VAL A 108 6.27 5.49 -7.23
C VAL A 108 5.49 6.66 -6.64
N LEU A 109 5.78 7.89 -7.08
CA LEU A 109 5.11 9.09 -6.60
C LEU A 109 3.61 9.10 -6.91
N GLU A 110 3.22 8.70 -8.12
CA GLU A 110 1.81 8.58 -8.51
C GLU A 110 1.09 7.53 -7.66
N THR A 111 1.74 6.40 -7.40
CA THR A 111 1.18 5.32 -6.57
C THR A 111 1.06 5.72 -5.11
N TYR A 112 2.03 6.44 -4.54
CA TYR A 112 1.89 6.99 -3.19
C TYR A 112 0.78 8.04 -3.10
N GLY A 113 0.59 8.87 -4.12
CA GLY A 113 -0.56 9.77 -4.16
C GLY A 113 -1.89 9.03 -4.08
N HIS A 114 -2.01 7.90 -4.77
CA HIS A 114 -3.16 6.99 -4.68
C HIS A 114 -3.30 6.37 -3.29
N PHE A 115 -2.23 5.79 -2.72
CA PHE A 115 -2.25 5.20 -1.38
C PHE A 115 -2.68 6.19 -0.30
N ILE A 116 -2.08 7.37 -0.26
CA ILE A 116 -2.44 8.40 0.74
C ILE A 116 -3.93 8.75 0.64
N ALA A 117 -4.50 8.84 -0.58
CA ALA A 117 -5.92 9.10 -0.75
C ALA A 117 -6.80 7.94 -0.27
N SER A 118 -6.46 6.70 -0.65
CA SER A 118 -7.16 5.49 -0.21
C SER A 118 -7.10 5.28 1.30
N GLU A 119 -5.92 5.49 1.90
CA GLU A 119 -5.69 5.34 3.34
C GLU A 119 -6.45 6.39 4.14
N ARG A 120 -6.57 7.64 3.66
CA ARG A 120 -7.43 8.66 4.28
C ARG A 120 -8.91 8.25 4.26
N ALA A 121 -9.39 7.70 3.15
CA ALA A 121 -10.76 7.20 3.06
C ALA A 121 -11.01 6.00 3.99
N ILE A 122 -10.05 5.07 4.10
CA ILE A 122 -10.13 3.93 5.04
C ILE A 122 -10.12 4.42 6.48
N LEU A 123 -9.29 5.42 6.80
CA LEU A 123 -9.21 6.04 8.12
C LEU A 123 -10.57 6.63 8.51
N GLU A 124 -11.23 7.37 7.62
CA GLU A 124 -12.57 7.91 7.87
C GLU A 124 -13.59 6.79 8.14
N LEU A 125 -13.63 5.76 7.29
CA LEU A 125 -14.51 4.60 7.47
C LEU A 125 -14.28 3.88 8.81
N ALA A 126 -13.00 3.65 9.15
CA ALA A 126 -12.62 3.01 10.40
C ALA A 126 -12.99 3.88 11.61
N SER A 127 -12.80 5.20 11.51
CA SER A 127 -13.20 6.13 12.57
C SER A 127 -14.70 6.13 12.81
N GLU A 128 -15.52 6.07 11.76
CA GLU A 128 -16.98 5.95 11.89
C GLU A 128 -17.40 4.60 12.51
N ALA A 129 -16.62 3.55 12.26
CA ALA A 129 -16.84 2.22 12.82
C ALA A 129 -16.35 2.06 14.27
N GLY A 130 -15.67 3.07 14.84
CA GLY A 130 -15.00 2.95 16.14
C GLY A 130 -13.83 1.98 16.13
N ASP A 131 -13.17 1.81 14.98
CA ASP A 131 -12.01 0.94 14.80
C ASP A 131 -10.70 1.75 14.91
N GLU A 132 -10.27 2.01 16.14
CA GLU A 132 -9.08 2.83 16.39
C GLU A 132 -7.78 2.16 15.90
N SER A 133 -7.76 0.83 15.81
CA SER A 133 -6.58 0.09 15.36
C SER A 133 -6.34 0.31 13.87
N THR A 134 -7.38 0.24 13.04
CA THR A 134 -7.24 0.57 11.61
C THR A 134 -6.97 2.06 11.41
N VAL A 135 -7.59 2.95 12.20
CA VAL A 135 -7.29 4.40 12.16
C VAL A 135 -5.81 4.67 12.43
N ALA A 136 -5.24 4.05 13.48
CA ALA A 136 -3.83 4.21 13.82
C ALA A 136 -2.92 3.70 12.70
N MET A 137 -3.21 2.50 12.18
CA MET A 137 -2.47 1.89 11.08
C MET A 137 -2.43 2.78 9.83
N MET A 138 -3.59 3.28 9.38
CA MET A 138 -3.65 4.17 8.22
C MET A 138 -2.93 5.51 8.48
N SER A 139 -3.02 6.04 9.71
CA SER A 139 -2.32 7.27 10.09
C SER A 139 -0.80 7.12 10.03
N ASP A 140 -0.28 5.99 10.51
CA ASP A 140 1.15 5.68 10.48
C ASP A 140 1.65 5.49 9.04
N TYR A 141 0.87 4.82 8.18
CA TYR A 141 1.18 4.70 6.76
C TYR A 141 1.26 6.05 6.06
N ILE A 142 0.22 6.88 6.20
CA ILE A 142 0.18 8.23 5.60
C ILE A 142 1.38 9.05 6.03
N LYS A 143 1.71 9.05 7.34
CA LYS A 143 2.85 9.79 7.88
C LYS A 143 4.18 9.34 7.27
N GLU A 144 4.39 8.04 7.14
CA GLU A 144 5.59 7.48 6.53
C GLU A 144 5.69 7.85 5.05
N GLN A 145 4.58 7.69 4.31
CA GLN A 145 4.50 7.95 2.89
C GLN A 145 4.67 9.43 2.55
N GLU A 146 4.05 10.34 3.29
CA GLU A 146 4.20 11.79 3.08
C GLU A 146 5.67 12.21 3.20
N LYS A 147 6.39 11.63 4.17
CA LYS A 147 7.84 11.83 4.32
C LYS A 147 8.60 11.26 3.14
N MET A 148 8.26 10.05 2.69
CA MET A 148 8.91 9.42 1.53
C MET A 148 8.67 10.22 0.25
N VAL A 149 7.44 10.67 0.01
CA VAL A 149 7.06 11.53 -1.11
C VAL A 149 7.91 12.80 -1.10
N TRP A 150 8.07 13.47 0.05
CA TRP A 150 8.96 14.63 0.15
C TRP A 150 10.40 14.30 -0.25
N MET A 151 10.97 13.20 0.26
CA MET A 151 12.34 12.79 -0.06
C MET A 151 12.52 12.50 -1.55
N LEU A 152 11.58 11.79 -2.17
CA LEU A 152 11.63 11.44 -3.60
C LEU A 152 11.41 12.67 -4.49
N VAL A 153 10.49 13.57 -4.12
CA VAL A 153 10.30 14.86 -4.83
C VAL A 153 11.55 15.71 -4.73
N ALA A 154 12.17 15.81 -3.55
CA ALA A 154 13.42 16.56 -3.36
C ALA A 154 14.57 15.95 -4.19
N TYR A 155 14.67 14.62 -4.25
CA TYR A 155 15.64 13.93 -5.08
C TYR A 155 15.43 14.19 -6.58
N ASN A 156 14.18 14.25 -7.03
CA ASN A 156 13.81 14.46 -8.44
C ASN A 156 13.82 15.94 -8.86
N SER A 157 13.83 16.87 -7.90
CA SER A 157 13.83 18.31 -8.17
C SER A 157 15.26 18.79 -8.46
N LYS A 158 15.42 19.57 -9.53
CA LYS A 158 16.70 20.19 -9.90
C LYS A 158 16.90 21.53 -9.19
#